data_AF-A0A506X630-F1
#
_entry.id   AF-A0A506X630-F1
#
_cell.length_a   1.000
_cell.length_b   1.000
_cell.length_c   1.000
_cell.angle_alpha   90.00
_cell.angle_beta   90.00
_cell.angle_gamma   90.00
#
_symmetry.space_group_name_H-M   'P 1'
#
loop_
_entity.id
_entity.type
_entity.pdbx_description
1 polymer ?
#
loop_
_entity_poly.entity_id
_entity_poly.type
_entity_poly.pdbx_seq_one_letter_code
_entity_poly.pdbx_strand_id
1 'polypeptide(L)'
;DEMGVLQERITSTRGHSITSLQAIYVPADDYTDPAPATTFAHLDATTELSREIASRGLYPAVDPLSSTSRIMDPRYLGEDHYRVATSVKAILQKNKELQEIIAILG
;
A
#
# COMPACT_ATOMS: atom_id res chain seq x y z
N ASP A 1 -8.85 -21.09 2.10
CA ASP A 1 -8.13 -22.15 2.84
C ASP A 1 -6.69 -22.38 2.41
N GLU A 2 -6.37 -22.81 1.18
CA GLU A 2 -4.98 -23.10 0.81
C GLU A 2 -4.02 -21.90 0.87
N MET A 3 -4.46 -20.70 0.47
CA MET A 3 -3.64 -19.49 0.52
C MET A 3 -3.30 -19.06 1.96
N GLY A 4 -4.23 -19.22 2.91
CA GLY A 4 -3.98 -18.88 4.32
C GLY A 4 -2.89 -19.77 4.93
N VAL A 5 -2.95 -21.08 4.67
CA VAL A 5 -1.94 -22.05 5.14
C VAL A 5 -0.55 -21.72 4.57
N LEU A 6 -0.47 -21.27 3.32
CA LEU A 6 0.80 -20.83 2.73
C LEU A 6 1.34 -19.57 3.41
N GLN A 7 0.50 -18.55 3.60
CA GLN A 7 0.91 -17.27 4.19
C GLN A 7 1.34 -17.42 5.65
N GLU A 8 0.65 -18.24 6.44
CA GLU A 8 0.99 -18.47 7.85
C GLU A 8 2.35 -19.14 8.04
N ARG A 9 2.86 -19.88 7.04
CA ARG A 9 4.23 -20.43 7.06
C ARG A 9 5.29 -19.35 6.85
N ILE A 10 4.92 -18.24 6.23
CA ILE A 10 5.81 -17.10 5.99
C ILE A 10 5.69 -16.15 7.18
N THR A 11 6.31 -16.54 8.29
CA THR A 11 6.30 -15.72 9.51
C THR A 11 7.65 -15.76 10.21
N SER A 12 7.89 -14.80 11.09
CA SER A 12 9.09 -14.76 11.91
C SER A 12 8.90 -15.60 13.17
N THR A 13 9.84 -16.49 13.46
CA THR A 13 9.85 -17.33 14.66
C THR A 13 11.01 -16.92 15.58
N ARG A 14 11.09 -17.49 16.80
CA ARG A 14 12.13 -17.10 17.76
C ARG A 14 13.54 -17.35 17.17
N GLY A 15 14.25 -16.27 16.90
CA GLY A 15 15.62 -16.27 16.39
C GLY A 15 15.78 -16.34 14.86
N HIS A 16 14.69 -16.51 14.10
CA HIS A 16 14.73 -16.64 12.63
C HIS A 16 13.60 -15.85 11.99
N SER A 17 13.89 -15.10 10.92
CA SER A 17 12.90 -14.27 10.22
C SER A 17 12.85 -14.63 8.74
N ILE A 18 11.65 -14.66 8.19
CA ILE A 18 11.39 -14.67 6.75
C ILE A 18 10.64 -13.38 6.44
N THR A 19 11.21 -12.57 5.56
CA THR A 19 10.54 -11.39 5.00
C THR A 19 10.19 -11.69 3.54
N SER A 20 8.91 -11.90 3.24
CA SER A 20 8.47 -12.14 1.86
C SER A 20 8.06 -10.84 1.17
N LEU A 21 8.50 -10.68 -0.07
CA LEU A 21 7.96 -9.69 -1.00
C LEU A 21 7.19 -10.44 -2.09
N GLN A 22 5.89 -10.17 -2.19
CA GLN A 22 4.97 -10.93 -3.03
C GLN A 22 4.38 -10.02 -4.10
N ALA A 23 4.53 -10.42 -5.37
CA ALA A 23 3.89 -9.71 -6.48
C ALA A 23 2.48 -10.28 -6.68
N ILE A 24 1.47 -9.43 -6.48
CA ILE A 24 0.07 -9.76 -6.70
C ILE A 24 -0.38 -9.09 -7.99
N TYR A 25 -0.80 -9.90 -8.96
CA TYR A 25 -1.44 -9.38 -10.17
C TYR A 25 -2.93 -9.18 -9.90
N VAL A 26 -3.39 -7.94 -10.10
CA VAL A 26 -4.82 -7.59 -9.97
C VAL A 26 -5.42 -7.53 -11.38
N PRO A 27 -6.33 -8.45 -11.73
CA PRO A 27 -6.94 -8.47 -13.05
C PRO A 27 -7.84 -7.24 -13.22
N ALA A 28 -7.72 -6.58 -14.38
CA ALA A 28 -8.53 -5.42 -14.77
C ALA A 28 -8.50 -4.23 -13.79
N ASP A 29 -7.46 -4.13 -12.94
CA ASP A 29 -7.34 -3.11 -11.88
C ASP A 29 -8.52 -3.16 -10.86
N ASP A 30 -9.21 -4.31 -10.73
CA ASP A 30 -10.32 -4.51 -9.79
C ASP A 30 -9.88 -5.17 -8.47
N TYR A 31 -9.72 -4.33 -7.44
CA TYR A 31 -9.33 -4.74 -6.09
C TYR A 31 -10.46 -5.37 -5.27
N THR A 32 -11.69 -5.37 -5.79
CA THR A 32 -12.85 -5.97 -5.12
C THR A 32 -13.00 -7.46 -5.41
N ASP A 33 -12.17 -8.00 -6.31
CA ASP A 33 -12.10 -9.44 -6.57
C ASP A 33 -11.75 -10.19 -5.26
N PRO A 34 -12.48 -11.28 -4.95
CA PRO A 34 -12.24 -12.07 -3.74
C PRO A 34 -10.82 -12.66 -3.62
N ALA A 35 -10.09 -12.87 -4.72
CA ALA A 35 -8.73 -13.43 -4.69
C ALA A 35 -7.67 -12.44 -4.14
N PRO A 36 -7.58 -11.18 -4.64
CA PRO A 36 -6.79 -10.13 -3.99
C PRO A 36 -7.26 -9.83 -2.56
N ALA A 37 -8.58 -9.71 -2.34
CA ALA A 37 -9.13 -9.32 -1.04
C ALA A 37 -8.73 -10.28 0.10
N THR A 38 -8.74 -11.59 -0.17
CA THR A 38 -8.30 -12.61 0.80
C THR A 38 -6.80 -12.59 1.02
N THR A 39 -5.99 -12.31 -0.01
CA THR A 39 -4.53 -12.22 0.13
C THR A 39 -4.12 -10.98 0.92
N PHE A 40 -4.77 -9.83 0.71
CA PHE A 40 -4.46 -8.60 1.43
C PHE A 40 -4.67 -8.70 2.94
N ALA A 41 -5.64 -9.51 3.38
CA ALA A 41 -5.89 -9.73 4.81
C ALA A 41 -4.69 -10.35 5.56
N HIS A 42 -3.78 -11.01 4.83
CA HIS A 42 -2.60 -11.67 5.40
C HIS A 42 -1.31 -10.83 5.26
N LEU A 43 -1.36 -9.68 4.57
CA LEU A 43 -0.17 -8.86 4.35
C LEU A 43 0.00 -7.80 5.44
N ASP A 44 1.20 -7.71 6.01
CA ASP A 44 1.56 -6.66 6.96
C ASP A 44 1.78 -5.29 6.30
N ALA A 45 2.03 -5.27 5.00
CA ALA A 45 2.13 -4.04 4.21
C ALA A 45 1.72 -4.31 2.75
N THR A 46 1.09 -3.32 2.14
CA THR A 46 0.70 -3.32 0.72
C THR A 46 1.36 -2.14 0.01
N THR A 47 2.01 -2.43 -1.11
CA THR A 47 2.55 -1.39 -2.02
C THR A 47 1.81 -1.49 -3.33
N GLU A 48 0.92 -0.53 -3.57
CA GLU A 48 0.10 -0.50 -4.77
C GLU A 48 0.80 0.26 -5.89
N LEU A 49 0.73 -0.27 -7.10
CA LEU A 49 1.30 0.34 -8.29
C LEU A 49 0.18 0.89 -9.17
N SER A 50 0.25 2.19 -9.50
CA SER A 50 -0.78 2.88 -10.27
C SER A 50 -0.34 3.15 -11.71
N ARG A 51 -1.21 2.80 -12.66
CA ARG A 51 -1.03 3.13 -14.08
C ARG A 51 -1.06 4.64 -14.34
N GLU A 52 -1.85 5.38 -13.57
CA GLU A 52 -1.94 6.85 -13.65
C GLU A 52 -0.62 7.51 -13.23
N ILE A 53 0.04 6.99 -12.20
CA ILE A 53 1.34 7.49 -11.77
C ILE A 53 2.42 7.15 -12.80
N ALA A 54 2.38 5.93 -13.35
CA ALA A 54 3.30 5.50 -14.40
C ALA A 54 3.14 6.34 -15.69
N SER A 55 1.92 6.69 -16.09
CA SER A 55 1.67 7.49 -17.31
C SER A 55 2.23 8.92 -17.21
N ARG A 56 2.43 9.42 -15.98
CA ARG A 56 3.10 10.69 -15.69
C ARG A 56 4.64 10.58 -15.71
N GLY A 57 5.19 9.38 -15.94
CA GLY A 57 6.63 9.12 -15.98
C GLY A 57 7.29 8.98 -14.60
N LEU A 58 6.52 8.78 -13.54
CA LEU A 58 7.04 8.64 -12.18
C LEU A 58 7.35 7.17 -11.86
N TYR A 59 8.61 6.88 -11.50
CA TYR A 59 9.08 5.54 -11.17
C TYR A 59 9.87 5.51 -9.85
N PRO A 60 9.61 4.54 -8.96
CA PRO A 60 8.60 3.48 -9.06
C PRO A 60 7.17 4.07 -8.96
N ALA A 61 6.23 3.48 -9.71
CA ALA A 61 4.87 4.00 -9.87
C ALA A 61 3.96 3.70 -8.66
N VAL A 62 4.45 3.94 -7.45
CA VAL A 62 3.77 3.63 -6.19
C VAL A 62 2.70 4.68 -5.90
N ASP A 63 1.48 4.24 -5.58
CA ASP A 63 0.44 5.12 -5.01
C ASP A 63 0.58 5.20 -3.48
N PRO A 64 1.01 6.35 -2.93
CA PRO A 64 1.25 6.49 -1.49
C PRO A 64 -0.03 6.64 -0.66
N LEU A 65 -1.16 6.98 -1.29
CA LEU A 65 -2.44 7.16 -0.60
C LEU A 65 -3.14 5.82 -0.40
N SER A 66 -3.08 4.93 -1.39
CA SER A 66 -3.67 3.59 -1.31
C SER A 66 -2.74 2.55 -0.68
N SER A 67 -1.41 2.74 -0.74
CA SER A 67 -0.45 1.87 -0.07
C SER A 67 -0.52 1.97 1.46
N THR A 68 -0.49 0.82 2.13
CA THR A 68 -0.66 0.73 3.60
C THR A 68 0.44 -0.10 4.26
N SER A 69 0.63 0.10 5.55
CA SER A 69 1.51 -0.73 6.37
C SER A 69 1.01 -0.77 7.79
N ARG A 70 1.00 -1.96 8.39
CA ARG A 70 0.61 -2.19 9.78
C ARG A 70 1.55 -1.52 10.78
N ILE A 71 2.82 -1.36 10.42
CA ILE A 71 3.82 -0.72 11.28
C ILE A 71 3.80 0.81 11.15
N MET A 72 2.87 1.40 10.39
CA MET A 72 2.67 2.85 10.31
C MET A 72 2.00 3.40 11.57
N ASP A 73 2.72 3.28 12.69
CA ASP A 73 2.30 3.66 14.03
C ASP A 73 3.53 4.23 14.78
N PRO A 74 3.40 5.35 15.52
CA PRO A 74 4.51 5.98 16.24
C PRO A 74 5.24 5.04 17.19
N ARG A 75 4.56 4.02 17.73
CA ARG A 75 5.14 3.05 18.66
C ARG A 75 6.23 2.18 18.01
N TYR A 76 6.18 2.00 16.68
CA TYR A 76 7.18 1.23 15.94
C TYR A 76 8.19 2.14 15.23
N LEU A 77 7.75 3.29 14.71
CA LEU A 77 8.58 4.15 13.84
C LEU A 77 9.21 5.36 14.55
N GLY A 78 8.69 5.71 15.73
CA GLY A 78 8.94 6.99 16.38
C GLY A 78 8.06 8.11 15.82
N GLU A 79 7.89 9.14 16.65
CA GLU A 79 7.00 10.28 16.38
C GLU A 79 7.38 11.07 15.12
N ASP A 80 8.67 11.32 14.93
CA ASP A 80 9.13 12.16 13.81
C ASP A 80 8.85 11.51 12.46
N HIS A 81 9.13 10.20 12.33
CA HIS A 81 8.85 9.47 11.09
C HIS A 81 7.35 9.42 10.81
N TYR A 82 6.54 9.04 11.81
CA TYR A 82 5.09 8.99 11.65
C TYR A 82 4.49 10.34 11.26
N ARG A 83 4.93 11.42 11.92
CA ARG A 83 4.46 12.79 11.64
C ARG A 83 4.80 13.23 10.23
N VAL A 84 6.03 13.01 9.77
CA VAL A 84 6.47 13.37 8.42
C VAL A 84 5.68 12.58 7.38
N ALA A 85 5.57 11.26 7.54
CA ALA A 85 4.82 10.41 6.62
C ALA A 85 3.34 10.81 6.51
N THR A 86 2.69 11.07 7.65
CA THR A 86 1.28 11.49 7.71
C THR A 86 1.09 12.86 7.06
N SER A 87 2.02 13.78 7.26
CA SER A 87 1.98 15.12 6.66
C SER A 87 2.12 15.06 5.14
N VAL A 88 3.03 14.21 4.61
CA VAL A 88 3.15 13.97 3.17
C VAL A 88 1.85 13.40 2.61
N LYS A 89 1.24 12.40 3.26
CA LYS A 89 -0.06 11.85 2.83
C LYS A 89 -1.16 12.90 2.82
N ALA A 90 -1.24 13.75 3.85
CA ALA A 90 -2.23 14.82 3.91
C ALA A 90 -2.07 15.84 2.78
N ILE A 91 -0.84 16.23 2.45
CA ILE A 91 -0.54 17.15 1.34
C ILE A 91 -0.95 16.53 0.01
N LEU A 92 -0.62 15.25 -0.21
CA LEU A 92 -0.98 14.55 -1.45
C LEU A 92 -2.49 14.35 -1.60
N GLN A 93 -3.18 14.02 -0.52
CA GLN A 93 -4.64 13.94 -0.49
C GLN A 93 -5.25 15.29 -0.88
N LYS A 94 -4.75 16.38 -0.28
CA LYS A 94 -5.25 17.72 -0.60
C LYS A 94 -4.96 18.11 -2.05
N ASN A 95 -3.79 17.75 -2.57
CA ASN A 95 -3.45 17.99 -3.96
C ASN A 95 -4.41 17.24 -4.91
N LYS A 96 -4.76 15.99 -4.61
CA LYS A 96 -5.72 15.20 -5.38
C LYS A 96 -7.11 15.86 -5.40
N GLU A 97 -7.64 16.25 -4.23
CA GLU A 97 -8.91 17.00 -4.14
C GLU A 97 -8.91 18.28 -4.99
N LEU A 98 -7.81 19.03 -4.97
CA LEU A 98 -7.67 20.24 -5.76
C LEU A 98 -7.61 19.95 -7.26
N GLN A 99 -6.95 18.88 -7.67
CA GLN A 99 -6.91 18.45 -9.07
C GLN A 99 -8.31 18.03 -9.57
N GLU A 100 -9.11 17.36 -8.74
CA GLU A 100 -10.50 17.03 -9.07
C GLU A 100 -11.36 18.29 -9.27
N ILE A 101 -11.16 19.31 -8.42
CA ILE A 101 -11.83 20.61 -8.57
C ILE A 101 -11.40 21.31 -9.87
N ILE A 102 -10.09 21.34 -10.16
CA ILE A 102 -9.53 21.95 -11.38
C ILE A 102 -10.06 21.24 -12.63
N ALA A 103 -10.18 19.90 -12.61
CA ALA A 103 -10.71 19.14 -13.73
C ALA A 103 -12.17 19.50 -14.07
N ILE A 104 -12.93 20.01 -13.10
CA ILE A 104 -14.33 20.44 -13.29
C ILE A 104 -14.42 21.92 -13.71
N LEU A 105 -13.61 22.79 -13.11
CA LEU A 105 -13.73 24.25 -13.23
C LEU A 105 -12.78 24.90 -14.25
N GLY A 106 -11.59 24.33 -14.47
CA GLY A 106 -10.48 24.95 -15.18
C GLY A 106 -9.47 25.62 -14.25
#